data_AF-A0A1H6PIA5-F1
#
_entry.id   AF-A0A1H6PIA5-F1
#
_cell.length_a   1.000
_cell.length_b   1.000
_cell.length_c   1.000
_cell.angle_alpha   90.00
_cell.angle_beta   90.00
_cell.angle_gamma   90.00
#
_symmetry.space_group_name_H-M   'P 1'
#
loop_
_entity.id
_entity.type
_entity.pdbx_description
1 polymer ?
#
loop_
_entity_poly.entity_id
_entity_poly.type
_entity_poly.pdbx_seq_one_letter_code
_entity_poly.pdbx_strand_id
1 'polypeptide(L)'
;MTKFSLVGKALKVDDYDEMKRHLRDITDETTEVYFGGNTFGIDACKAIADSIKDKQNITKVSFDDIFTGRLKDEIPKSMEHICEAVLTLKNATTVDFSDNAFGITTVDPLADFLGKHVPLQHLYLTNNGFGPAAGTKIGEALERLAAAKKEAKSDIKLETVICGRNRLENGSMESWAKYLATHGSVKNLQLKQNGIRQDGIVALLEKGLSKCPKLEILDLQDNTFTKKGAKALTKVYSQWPELVELGISDCLLSGKGSVALGEALRDGKPLEKLETLRLQYNEINLDGAEALYEALEKNLPAIKLLELNGNCFPEDEDVIEKITKLFDSRGHGELDELDEMEEPDSEEDEDDSDEEEEDEEDKSEKKDDKTVDDLADELEKKAHIN
;
A
#
# COMPACT_ATOMS: atom_id res chain seq x y z
N MET A 1 -13.65 0.08 -32.87
CA MET A 1 -13.82 0.95 -31.67
C MET A 1 -12.64 0.70 -30.75
N THR A 2 -11.93 1.74 -30.31
CA THR A 2 -10.72 1.59 -29.49
C THR A 2 -11.03 1.19 -28.04
N LYS A 3 -12.16 1.64 -27.47
CA LYS A 3 -12.57 1.25 -26.12
C LYS A 3 -13.90 0.52 -26.14
N PHE A 4 -13.97 -0.68 -25.60
CA PHE A 4 -15.22 -1.40 -25.36
C PHE A 4 -15.60 -1.30 -23.88
N SER A 5 -16.86 -1.03 -23.57
CA SER A 5 -17.32 -0.89 -22.18
C SER A 5 -18.73 -1.43 -21.97
N LEU A 6 -18.88 -2.21 -20.90
CA LEU A 6 -20.16 -2.61 -20.30
C LEU A 6 -20.40 -1.94 -18.95
N VAL A 7 -19.60 -0.93 -18.58
CA VAL A 7 -19.63 -0.33 -17.24
C VAL A 7 -21.03 0.14 -16.85
N GLY A 8 -21.49 -0.27 -15.66
CA GLY A 8 -22.73 0.21 -15.04
C GLY A 8 -24.02 -0.23 -15.76
N LYS A 9 -23.95 -1.21 -16.66
CA LYS A 9 -25.13 -1.76 -17.34
C LYS A 9 -25.98 -2.67 -16.46
N ALA A 10 -25.49 -3.04 -15.27
CA ALA A 10 -26.17 -3.92 -14.31
C ALA A 10 -26.63 -5.25 -14.94
N LEU A 11 -25.83 -5.78 -15.86
CA LEU A 11 -26.09 -7.06 -16.51
C LEU A 11 -25.88 -8.19 -15.52
N LYS A 12 -26.78 -9.18 -15.54
CA LYS A 12 -26.61 -10.44 -14.80
C LYS A 12 -26.69 -11.59 -15.80
N VAL A 13 -25.53 -12.07 -16.23
CA VAL A 13 -25.42 -13.02 -17.34
C VAL A 13 -24.68 -14.26 -16.90
N ASP A 14 -25.34 -15.40 -17.06
CA ASP A 14 -24.75 -16.72 -16.83
C ASP A 14 -24.38 -17.40 -18.15
N ASP A 15 -25.23 -17.28 -19.17
CA ASP A 15 -25.14 -18.02 -20.42
C ASP A 15 -24.07 -17.49 -21.39
N TYR A 16 -23.36 -18.42 -22.04
CA TYR A 16 -22.29 -18.11 -22.99
C TYR A 16 -22.81 -17.33 -24.22
N ASP A 17 -23.91 -17.79 -24.82
CA ASP A 17 -24.43 -17.22 -26.07
C ASP A 17 -25.17 -15.89 -25.85
N GLU A 18 -25.77 -15.71 -24.69
CA GLU A 18 -26.23 -14.41 -24.20
C GLU A 18 -25.05 -13.44 -24.07
N MET A 19 -24.02 -13.82 -23.33
CA MET A 19 -22.86 -12.95 -23.13
C MET A 19 -22.21 -12.56 -24.45
N LYS A 20 -22.06 -13.51 -25.38
CA LYS A 20 -21.51 -13.26 -26.71
C LYS A 20 -22.26 -12.20 -27.52
N ARG A 21 -23.56 -11.98 -27.27
CA ARG A 21 -24.33 -10.90 -27.93
C ARG A 21 -23.90 -9.52 -27.44
N HIS A 22 -23.50 -9.40 -26.18
CA HIS A 22 -23.01 -8.15 -25.60
C HIS A 22 -21.58 -7.82 -26.02
N LEU A 23 -20.81 -8.80 -26.52
CA LEU A 23 -19.38 -8.68 -26.85
C LEU A 23 -19.10 -8.41 -28.34
N ARG A 24 -20.15 -8.23 -29.16
CA ARG A 24 -20.03 -8.13 -30.63
C ARG A 24 -19.17 -6.95 -31.10
N ASP A 25 -19.06 -5.91 -30.29
CA ASP A 25 -18.31 -4.69 -30.61
C ASP A 25 -16.82 -4.78 -30.22
N ILE A 26 -16.39 -5.91 -29.63
CA ILE A 26 -14.97 -6.20 -29.42
C ILE A 26 -14.37 -6.63 -30.77
N THR A 27 -13.42 -5.85 -31.25
CA THR A 27 -12.81 -6.00 -32.59
C THR A 27 -11.29 -6.05 -32.46
N ASP A 28 -10.59 -6.31 -33.57
CA ASP A 28 -9.13 -6.26 -33.57
C ASP A 28 -8.59 -4.84 -33.34
N GLU A 29 -9.40 -3.80 -33.52
CA GLU A 29 -9.05 -2.41 -33.23
C GLU A 29 -9.21 -2.05 -31.74
N THR A 30 -9.77 -2.94 -30.92
CA THR A 30 -10.03 -2.67 -29.51
C THR A 30 -8.72 -2.67 -28.72
N THR A 31 -8.49 -1.57 -28.00
CA THR A 31 -7.31 -1.34 -27.15
C THR A 31 -7.64 -1.38 -25.67
N GLU A 32 -8.89 -1.16 -25.28
CA GLU A 32 -9.30 -1.18 -23.87
C GLU A 32 -10.65 -1.89 -23.72
N VAL A 33 -10.80 -2.70 -22.68
CA VAL A 33 -12.05 -3.38 -22.33
C VAL A 33 -12.40 -3.14 -20.86
N TYR A 34 -13.66 -2.79 -20.60
CA TYR A 34 -14.17 -2.49 -19.26
C TYR A 34 -15.46 -3.25 -19.00
N PHE A 35 -15.51 -4.00 -17.89
CA PHE A 35 -16.60 -4.92 -17.60
C PHE A 35 -17.37 -4.60 -16.31
N GLY A 36 -16.97 -3.59 -15.54
CA GLY A 36 -17.46 -3.43 -14.17
C GLY A 36 -18.89 -2.98 -13.94
N GLY A 37 -19.39 -3.18 -12.72
CA GLY A 37 -20.78 -2.93 -12.36
C GLY A 37 -21.76 -3.93 -12.99
N ASN A 38 -21.31 -5.17 -13.20
CA ASN A 38 -22.10 -6.26 -13.77
C ASN A 38 -21.87 -7.55 -12.97
N THR A 39 -22.62 -8.61 -13.28
CA THR A 39 -22.50 -9.90 -12.59
C THR A 39 -22.41 -11.02 -13.60
N PHE A 40 -21.23 -11.64 -13.71
CA PHE A 40 -20.97 -12.68 -14.71
C PHE A 40 -20.76 -14.05 -14.07
N GLY A 41 -21.45 -15.05 -14.62
CA GLY A 41 -21.23 -16.45 -14.31
C GLY A 41 -20.04 -17.05 -15.05
N ILE A 42 -19.79 -18.34 -14.79
CA ILE A 42 -18.64 -19.07 -15.33
C ILE A 42 -18.64 -19.05 -16.87
N ASP A 43 -19.77 -19.41 -17.49
CA ASP A 43 -19.90 -19.49 -18.94
C ASP A 43 -19.89 -18.10 -19.59
N ALA A 44 -20.44 -17.08 -18.93
CA ALA A 44 -20.28 -15.68 -19.35
C ALA A 44 -18.81 -15.22 -19.31
N CYS A 45 -18.07 -15.55 -18.25
CA CYS A 45 -16.63 -15.24 -18.16
C CYS A 45 -15.83 -15.97 -19.24
N LYS A 46 -16.21 -17.20 -19.57
CA LYS A 46 -15.65 -17.94 -20.71
C LYS A 46 -15.91 -17.26 -22.05
N ALA A 47 -17.13 -16.75 -22.27
CA ALA A 47 -17.44 -15.99 -23.48
C ALA A 47 -16.62 -14.69 -23.57
N ILE A 48 -16.43 -14.00 -22.45
CA ILE A 48 -15.57 -12.82 -22.36
C ILE A 48 -14.12 -13.20 -22.71
N ALA A 49 -13.59 -14.24 -22.08
CA ALA A 49 -12.24 -14.77 -22.33
C ALA A 49 -12.01 -15.09 -23.82
N ASP A 50 -12.94 -15.82 -24.43
CA ASP A 50 -12.88 -16.16 -25.87
C ASP A 50 -12.93 -14.94 -26.78
N SER A 51 -13.62 -13.86 -26.37
CA SER A 51 -13.74 -12.65 -27.18
C SER A 51 -12.48 -11.78 -27.18
N ILE A 52 -11.66 -11.86 -26.12
CA ILE A 52 -10.49 -10.99 -25.94
C ILE A 52 -9.15 -11.68 -26.24
N LYS A 53 -9.00 -12.99 -26.02
CA LYS A 53 -7.70 -13.70 -26.03
C LYS A 53 -6.82 -13.44 -27.27
N ASP A 54 -7.40 -13.29 -28.45
CA ASP A 54 -6.64 -13.07 -29.68
C ASP A 54 -6.43 -11.57 -30.01
N LYS A 55 -6.92 -10.65 -29.16
CA LYS A 55 -6.92 -9.19 -29.41
C LYS A 55 -5.66 -8.52 -28.89
N GLN A 56 -4.58 -8.68 -29.64
CA GLN A 56 -3.25 -8.20 -29.23
C GLN A 56 -3.14 -6.66 -29.13
N ASN A 57 -4.08 -5.89 -29.67
CA ASN A 57 -4.10 -4.44 -29.51
C ASN A 57 -4.58 -3.99 -28.12
N ILE A 58 -5.15 -4.91 -27.32
CA ILE A 58 -5.60 -4.60 -25.95
C ILE A 58 -4.40 -4.30 -25.07
N THR A 59 -4.41 -3.09 -24.51
CA THR A 59 -3.43 -2.61 -23.52
C THR A 59 -4.00 -2.53 -22.11
N LYS A 60 -5.33 -2.40 -21.97
CA LYS A 60 -6.01 -2.31 -20.68
C LYS A 60 -7.21 -3.23 -20.59
N VAL A 61 -7.27 -4.00 -19.52
CA VAL A 61 -8.42 -4.84 -19.14
C VAL A 61 -8.90 -4.44 -17.74
N SER A 62 -10.20 -4.20 -17.60
CA SER A 62 -10.83 -3.93 -16.30
C SER A 62 -11.98 -4.92 -16.08
N PHE A 63 -11.84 -5.66 -15.00
CA PHE A 63 -12.80 -6.64 -14.47
C PHE A 63 -13.18 -6.24 -13.04
N ASP A 64 -13.23 -4.95 -12.75
CA ASP A 64 -13.69 -4.42 -11.46
C ASP A 64 -15.15 -4.77 -11.22
N ASP A 65 -15.56 -5.10 -10.00
CA ASP A 65 -16.98 -5.36 -9.64
C ASP A 65 -17.76 -6.21 -10.66
N ILE A 66 -17.27 -7.43 -10.95
CA ILE A 66 -17.92 -8.37 -11.89
C ILE A 66 -18.56 -9.59 -11.21
N PHE A 67 -18.33 -9.77 -9.91
CA PHE A 67 -18.74 -10.95 -9.15
C PHE A 67 -19.73 -10.66 -8.02
N THR A 68 -20.40 -9.50 -8.04
CA THR A 68 -21.41 -9.14 -7.04
C THR A 68 -22.48 -10.22 -6.94
N GLY A 69 -22.62 -10.85 -5.77
CA GLY A 69 -23.60 -11.92 -5.55
C GLY A 69 -23.28 -13.28 -6.19
N ARG A 70 -22.08 -13.49 -6.75
CA ARG A 70 -21.61 -14.83 -7.19
C ARG A 70 -21.15 -15.66 -6.00
N LEU A 71 -21.21 -16.98 -6.16
CA LEU A 71 -20.77 -17.91 -5.12
C LEU A 71 -19.23 -18.05 -5.12
N LYS A 72 -18.66 -18.26 -3.94
CA LYS A 72 -17.21 -18.44 -3.75
C LYS A 72 -16.62 -19.59 -4.56
N ASP A 73 -17.41 -20.62 -4.87
CA ASP A 73 -16.96 -21.78 -5.65
C ASP A 73 -17.01 -21.55 -7.17
N GLU A 74 -17.68 -20.48 -7.62
CA GLU A 74 -17.77 -20.09 -9.03
C GLU A 74 -16.63 -19.17 -9.43
N ILE A 75 -16.29 -18.22 -8.55
CA ILE A 75 -15.28 -17.18 -8.81
C ILE A 75 -13.94 -17.78 -9.28
N PRO A 76 -13.37 -18.83 -8.66
CA PRO A 76 -12.12 -19.42 -9.14
C PRO A 76 -12.19 -19.89 -10.60
N LYS A 77 -13.28 -20.55 -11.00
CA LYS A 77 -13.47 -21.07 -12.37
C LYS A 77 -13.66 -19.93 -13.38
N SER A 78 -14.41 -18.90 -13.00
CA SER A 78 -14.53 -17.68 -13.80
C SER A 78 -13.17 -17.00 -13.98
N MET A 79 -12.37 -16.92 -12.92
CA MET A 79 -11.04 -16.34 -12.93
C MET A 79 -10.04 -17.15 -13.76
N GLU A 80 -10.11 -18.48 -13.74
CA GLU A 80 -9.29 -19.33 -14.63
C GLU A 80 -9.47 -18.92 -16.09
N HIS A 81 -10.72 -18.81 -16.56
CA HIS A 81 -10.98 -18.38 -17.95
C HIS A 81 -10.47 -16.96 -18.24
N ILE A 82 -10.74 -16.00 -17.35
CA ILE A 82 -10.33 -14.61 -17.55
C ILE A 82 -8.80 -14.50 -17.55
N CYS A 83 -8.13 -15.05 -16.53
CA CYS A 83 -6.68 -15.00 -16.39
C CYS A 83 -5.96 -15.69 -17.55
N GLU A 84 -6.42 -16.87 -17.99
CA GLU A 84 -5.86 -17.58 -19.14
C GLU A 84 -5.94 -16.73 -20.41
N ALA A 85 -7.08 -16.07 -20.66
CA ALA A 85 -7.21 -15.17 -21.80
C ALA A 85 -6.29 -13.95 -21.68
N VAL A 86 -6.21 -13.30 -20.51
CA VAL A 86 -5.35 -12.12 -20.34
C VAL A 86 -3.86 -12.46 -20.50
N LEU A 87 -3.42 -13.66 -20.09
CA LEU A 87 -2.03 -14.12 -20.30
C LEU A 87 -1.62 -14.17 -21.79
N THR A 88 -2.60 -14.32 -22.70
CA THR A 88 -2.32 -14.32 -24.14
C THR A 88 -2.15 -12.90 -24.72
N LEU A 89 -2.52 -11.85 -23.97
CA LEU A 89 -2.48 -10.46 -24.40
C LEU A 89 -1.10 -9.84 -24.12
N LYS A 90 -0.23 -9.86 -25.14
CA LYS A 90 1.18 -9.45 -24.98
C LYS A 90 1.37 -7.95 -24.72
N ASN A 91 0.36 -7.15 -25.03
CA ASN A 91 0.41 -5.69 -24.86
C ASN A 91 -0.44 -5.21 -23.68
N ALA A 92 -1.12 -6.11 -22.94
CA ALA A 92 -1.96 -5.76 -21.81
C ALA A 92 -1.13 -5.34 -20.59
N THR A 93 -0.79 -4.05 -20.51
CA THR A 93 0.03 -3.46 -19.45
C THR A 93 -0.76 -3.06 -18.22
N THR A 94 -2.07 -2.81 -18.36
CA THR A 94 -2.95 -2.43 -17.27
C THR A 94 -4.01 -3.50 -16.99
N VAL A 95 -4.07 -3.93 -15.73
CA VAL A 95 -5.04 -4.93 -15.27
C VAL A 95 -5.71 -4.41 -13.99
N ASP A 96 -7.04 -4.42 -13.99
CA ASP A 96 -7.85 -4.04 -12.84
C ASP A 96 -8.82 -5.17 -12.47
N PHE A 97 -8.74 -5.61 -11.21
CA PHE A 97 -9.63 -6.60 -10.62
C PHE A 97 -10.26 -6.09 -9.31
N SER A 98 -10.30 -4.76 -9.10
CA SER A 98 -10.84 -4.14 -7.88
C SER A 98 -12.29 -4.56 -7.60
N ASP A 99 -12.74 -4.42 -6.35
CA ASP A 99 -14.13 -4.63 -5.95
C ASP A 99 -14.68 -6.05 -6.21
N ASN A 100 -13.80 -7.04 -6.27
CA ASN A 100 -14.17 -8.46 -6.33
C ASN A 100 -13.81 -9.17 -5.04
N ALA A 101 -14.78 -9.82 -4.40
CA ALA A 101 -14.60 -10.51 -3.12
C ALA A 101 -13.78 -11.81 -3.26
N PHE A 102 -12.49 -11.70 -3.53
CA PHE A 102 -11.63 -12.85 -3.74
C PHE A 102 -11.38 -13.62 -2.44
N GLY A 103 -10.89 -12.92 -1.41
CA GLY A 103 -10.45 -13.55 -0.17
C GLY A 103 -9.44 -14.69 -0.36
N ILE A 104 -9.11 -15.41 0.71
CA ILE A 104 -8.11 -16.48 0.65
C ILE A 104 -8.53 -17.69 -0.20
N THR A 105 -9.83 -17.95 -0.31
CA THR A 105 -10.34 -19.16 -1.00
C THR A 105 -10.32 -19.05 -2.52
N THR A 106 -10.25 -17.84 -3.08
CA THR A 106 -10.35 -17.64 -4.54
C THR A 106 -9.19 -16.84 -5.13
N VAL A 107 -8.20 -16.47 -4.31
CA VAL A 107 -7.02 -15.70 -4.75
C VAL A 107 -6.07 -16.49 -5.66
N ASP A 108 -6.11 -17.83 -5.63
CA ASP A 108 -5.07 -18.66 -6.28
C ASP A 108 -4.96 -18.45 -7.81
N PRO A 109 -6.05 -18.43 -8.60
CA PRO A 109 -5.96 -18.11 -10.03
C PRO A 109 -5.38 -16.71 -10.29
N LEU A 110 -5.70 -15.73 -9.45
CA LEU A 110 -5.16 -14.38 -9.54
C LEU A 110 -3.65 -14.36 -9.21
N ALA A 111 -3.23 -15.02 -8.13
CA ALA A 111 -1.83 -15.11 -7.73
C ALA A 111 -0.98 -15.87 -8.76
N ASP A 112 -1.52 -16.90 -9.41
CA ASP A 112 -0.84 -17.61 -10.49
C ASP A 112 -0.69 -16.71 -11.74
N PHE A 113 -1.76 -16.01 -12.13
CA PHE A 113 -1.75 -15.03 -13.21
C PHE A 113 -0.70 -13.94 -12.98
N LEU A 114 -0.71 -13.30 -11.82
CA LEU A 114 0.20 -12.20 -11.50
C LEU A 114 1.66 -12.61 -11.58
N GLY A 115 2.00 -13.85 -11.18
CA GLY A 115 3.35 -14.38 -11.28
C GLY A 115 3.84 -14.64 -12.72
N LYS A 116 2.94 -14.62 -13.72
CA LYS A 116 3.23 -15.00 -15.11
C LYS A 116 3.03 -13.87 -16.12
N HIS A 117 2.20 -12.88 -15.82
CA HIS A 117 1.83 -11.82 -16.77
C HIS A 117 2.92 -10.77 -16.97
N VAL A 118 3.97 -11.14 -17.74
CA VAL A 118 5.15 -10.31 -18.01
C VAL A 118 4.83 -8.88 -18.49
N PRO A 119 3.79 -8.60 -19.29
CA PRO A 119 3.46 -7.24 -19.72
C PRO A 119 2.96 -6.31 -18.60
N LEU A 120 2.60 -6.83 -17.41
CA LEU A 120 1.99 -6.04 -16.34
C LEU A 120 2.86 -4.85 -15.92
N GLN A 121 2.30 -3.64 -16.00
CA GLN A 121 2.91 -2.38 -15.59
C GLN A 121 2.07 -1.65 -14.54
N HIS A 122 0.74 -1.72 -14.65
CA HIS A 122 -0.20 -1.08 -13.74
C HIS A 122 -1.23 -2.09 -13.24
N LEU A 123 -1.27 -2.27 -11.92
CA LEU A 123 -2.10 -3.25 -11.23
C LEU A 123 -3.04 -2.56 -10.23
N TYR A 124 -4.32 -2.88 -10.34
CA TYR A 124 -5.37 -2.37 -9.46
C TYR A 124 -6.11 -3.56 -8.82
N LEU A 125 -6.07 -3.62 -7.49
CA LEU A 125 -6.60 -4.68 -6.65
C LEU A 125 -7.27 -4.07 -5.41
N THR A 126 -7.98 -2.97 -5.53
CA THR A 126 -8.60 -2.32 -4.37
C THR A 126 -9.82 -3.12 -3.92
N ASN A 127 -10.04 -3.23 -2.61
CA ASN A 127 -11.28 -3.79 -2.04
C ASN A 127 -11.59 -5.23 -2.49
N ASN A 128 -10.60 -6.12 -2.40
CA ASN A 128 -10.75 -7.54 -2.75
C ASN A 128 -10.92 -8.49 -1.55
N GLY A 129 -10.91 -7.94 -0.33
CA GLY A 129 -11.12 -8.71 0.90
C GLY A 129 -10.07 -9.80 1.13
N PHE A 130 -8.83 -9.56 0.73
CA PHE A 130 -7.75 -10.56 0.80
C PHE A 130 -7.51 -11.11 2.21
N GLY A 131 -7.40 -10.24 3.20
CA GLY A 131 -6.81 -10.61 4.49
C GLY A 131 -5.30 -10.86 4.37
N PRO A 132 -4.59 -11.07 5.49
CA PRO A 132 -3.14 -11.22 5.49
C PRO A 132 -2.66 -12.43 4.70
N ALA A 133 -3.33 -13.58 4.81
CA ALA A 133 -2.90 -14.80 4.12
C ALA A 133 -2.97 -14.68 2.59
N ALA A 134 -4.02 -14.06 2.05
CA ALA A 134 -4.11 -13.85 0.60
C ALA A 134 -3.21 -12.70 0.16
N GLY A 135 -3.05 -11.66 1.00
CA GLY A 135 -2.07 -10.60 0.83
C GLY A 135 -0.64 -11.13 0.67
N THR A 136 -0.26 -12.14 1.47
CA THR A 136 1.03 -12.84 1.34
C THR A 136 1.18 -13.50 -0.03
N LYS A 137 0.15 -14.24 -0.49
CA LYS A 137 0.16 -14.88 -1.82
C LYS A 137 0.30 -13.86 -2.95
N ILE A 138 -0.32 -12.69 -2.83
CA ILE A 138 -0.17 -11.59 -3.80
C ILE A 138 1.28 -11.06 -3.78
N GLY A 139 1.85 -10.77 -2.60
CA GLY A 139 3.24 -10.34 -2.48
C GLY A 139 4.24 -11.34 -3.11
N GLU A 140 4.06 -12.64 -2.83
CA GLU A 140 4.86 -13.72 -3.43
C GLU A 140 4.66 -13.84 -4.94
N ALA A 141 3.43 -13.64 -5.43
CA ALA A 141 3.15 -13.62 -6.87
C ALA A 141 3.86 -12.47 -7.57
N LEU A 142 3.84 -11.27 -6.98
CA LEU A 142 4.57 -10.12 -7.50
C LEU A 142 6.08 -10.34 -7.45
N GLU A 143 6.61 -10.99 -6.41
CA GLU A 143 8.02 -11.40 -6.41
C GLU A 143 8.35 -12.35 -7.58
N ARG A 144 7.52 -13.38 -7.81
CA ARG A 144 7.67 -14.30 -8.96
C ARG A 144 7.61 -13.57 -10.30
N LEU A 145 6.76 -12.54 -10.43
CA LEU A 145 6.68 -11.73 -11.62
C LEU A 145 8.02 -11.04 -11.97
N ALA A 146 8.82 -10.64 -10.98
CA ALA A 146 10.14 -10.08 -11.25
C ALA A 146 11.06 -11.11 -11.94
N ALA A 147 11.02 -12.37 -11.48
CA ALA A 147 11.77 -13.46 -12.10
C ALA A 147 11.28 -13.72 -13.52
N ALA A 148 9.96 -13.78 -13.74
CA ALA A 148 9.36 -13.98 -15.06
C ALA A 148 9.75 -12.85 -16.04
N LYS A 149 9.68 -11.58 -15.61
CA LYS A 149 10.12 -10.42 -16.41
C LYS A 149 11.60 -10.49 -16.75
N LYS A 150 12.45 -10.91 -15.81
CA LYS A 150 13.90 -11.08 -16.03
C LYS A 150 14.20 -12.18 -17.04
N GLU A 151 13.54 -13.33 -16.92
CA GLU A 151 13.70 -14.47 -17.83
C GLU A 151 13.26 -14.09 -19.26
N ALA A 152 12.13 -13.39 -19.37
CA ALA A 152 11.61 -12.87 -20.64
C ALA A 152 12.43 -11.70 -21.22
N LYS A 153 13.45 -11.21 -20.50
CA LYS A 153 14.24 -10.01 -20.84
C LYS A 153 13.34 -8.80 -21.15
N SER A 154 12.28 -8.65 -20.37
CA SER A 154 11.31 -7.56 -20.55
C SER A 154 11.84 -6.24 -19.99
N ASP A 155 11.75 -5.20 -20.80
CA ASP A 155 12.05 -3.83 -20.38
C ASP A 155 10.88 -3.22 -19.58
N ILE A 156 9.68 -3.82 -19.64
CA ILE A 156 8.48 -3.34 -18.95
C ILE A 156 8.60 -3.59 -17.44
N LYS A 157 8.56 -2.51 -16.66
CA LYS A 157 8.61 -2.55 -15.19
C LYS A 157 7.22 -2.52 -14.58
N LEU A 158 7.08 -3.04 -13.37
CA LEU A 158 5.86 -2.86 -12.58
C LEU A 158 5.96 -1.50 -11.90
N GLU A 159 5.17 -0.53 -12.37
CA GLU A 159 5.28 0.87 -11.95
C GLU A 159 4.15 1.29 -11.01
N THR A 160 2.96 0.70 -11.12
CA THR A 160 1.80 1.06 -10.30
C THR A 160 1.20 -0.17 -9.64
N VAL A 161 1.03 -0.11 -8.32
CA VAL A 161 0.29 -1.10 -7.54
C VAL A 161 -0.66 -0.36 -6.59
N ILE A 162 -1.96 -0.49 -6.84
CA ILE A 162 -3.02 0.02 -5.98
C ILE A 162 -3.72 -1.19 -5.35
N CYS A 163 -3.60 -1.34 -4.04
CA CYS A 163 -4.06 -2.52 -3.30
C CYS A 163 -4.62 -2.12 -1.93
N GLY A 164 -5.43 -1.06 -1.89
CA GLY A 164 -6.08 -0.59 -0.67
C GLY A 164 -7.29 -1.44 -0.26
N ARG A 165 -7.77 -1.28 0.98
CA ARG A 165 -9.01 -1.89 1.49
C ARG A 165 -9.02 -3.42 1.43
N ASN A 166 -7.87 -4.05 1.66
CA ASN A 166 -7.71 -5.50 1.56
C ASN A 166 -7.44 -6.20 2.89
N ARG A 167 -7.32 -5.44 3.99
CA ARG A 167 -6.89 -5.98 5.28
C ARG A 167 -5.59 -6.77 5.15
N LEU A 168 -4.60 -6.18 4.47
CA LEU A 168 -3.29 -6.83 4.31
C LEU A 168 -2.61 -7.10 5.67
N GLU A 169 -2.82 -6.20 6.64
CA GLU A 169 -2.34 -6.29 8.03
C GLU A 169 -0.81 -6.56 8.12
N ASN A 170 -0.27 -6.74 9.32
CA ASN A 170 1.17 -7.03 9.49
C ASN A 170 1.58 -8.36 8.83
N GLY A 171 0.69 -9.35 8.83
CA GLY A 171 0.99 -10.72 8.45
C GLY A 171 1.47 -10.91 7.01
N SER A 172 1.24 -9.93 6.13
CA SER A 172 1.70 -9.97 4.73
C SER A 172 2.89 -9.06 4.44
N MET A 173 3.29 -8.16 5.36
CA MET A 173 4.25 -7.10 5.05
C MET A 173 5.66 -7.58 4.72
N GLU A 174 6.09 -8.74 5.23
CA GLU A 174 7.38 -9.33 4.82
C GLU A 174 7.40 -9.70 3.34
N SER A 175 6.32 -10.33 2.83
CA SER A 175 6.21 -10.67 1.40
C SER A 175 6.07 -9.43 0.54
N TRP A 176 5.34 -8.41 1.01
CA TRP A 176 5.23 -7.13 0.30
C TRP A 176 6.56 -6.38 0.24
N ALA A 177 7.29 -6.31 1.35
CA ALA A 177 8.61 -5.71 1.40
C ALA A 177 9.59 -6.43 0.46
N LYS A 178 9.54 -7.77 0.43
CA LYS A 178 10.38 -8.56 -0.47
C LYS A 178 10.07 -8.31 -1.95
N TYR A 179 8.79 -8.21 -2.31
CA TYR A 179 8.39 -7.84 -3.68
C TYR A 179 8.97 -6.46 -4.05
N LEU A 180 8.77 -5.44 -3.19
CA LEU A 180 9.22 -4.07 -3.43
C LEU A 180 10.74 -4.01 -3.62
N ALA A 181 11.48 -4.68 -2.73
CA ALA A 181 12.93 -4.78 -2.80
C ALA A 181 13.43 -5.48 -4.07
N THR A 182 12.70 -6.47 -4.56
CA THR A 182 13.07 -7.23 -5.76
C THR A 182 12.83 -6.43 -7.04
N HIS A 183 11.72 -5.70 -7.13
CA HIS A 183 11.39 -4.91 -8.33
C HIS A 183 12.13 -3.58 -8.38
N GLY A 184 12.19 -2.84 -7.26
CA GLY A 184 12.80 -1.52 -7.12
C GLY A 184 12.35 -0.45 -8.13
N SER A 185 11.23 -0.69 -8.84
CA SER A 185 10.78 0.09 -9.99
C SER A 185 9.39 0.69 -9.85
N VAL A 186 8.75 0.47 -8.70
CA VAL A 186 7.45 1.04 -8.38
C VAL A 186 7.57 2.56 -8.27
N LYS A 187 6.67 3.25 -8.96
CA LYS A 187 6.50 4.70 -8.95
C LYS A 187 5.28 5.12 -8.15
N ASN A 188 4.20 4.34 -8.20
CA ASN A 188 2.96 4.63 -7.48
C ASN A 188 2.53 3.40 -6.67
N LEU A 189 2.61 3.51 -5.35
CA LEU A 189 2.14 2.50 -4.41
C LEU A 189 1.05 3.09 -3.52
N GLN A 190 -0.13 2.47 -3.53
CA GLN A 190 -1.22 2.85 -2.64
C GLN A 190 -1.74 1.63 -1.87
N LEU A 191 -1.55 1.63 -0.56
CA LEU A 191 -1.94 0.56 0.37
C LEU A 191 -2.87 1.08 1.47
N LYS A 192 -3.75 2.02 1.12
CA LYS A 192 -4.73 2.63 2.03
C LYS A 192 -5.61 1.61 2.75
N GLN A 193 -6.01 1.91 3.98
CA GLN A 193 -7.06 1.18 4.71
C GLN A 193 -6.80 -0.33 4.76
N ASN A 194 -5.56 -0.72 5.08
CA ASN A 194 -5.16 -2.13 5.11
C ASN A 194 -4.96 -2.67 6.52
N GLY A 195 -5.16 -1.86 7.56
CA GLY A 195 -4.95 -2.26 8.94
C GLY A 195 -3.50 -2.69 9.21
N ILE A 196 -2.55 -2.17 8.44
CA ILE A 196 -1.13 -2.40 8.67
C ILE A 196 -0.77 -1.64 9.95
N ARG A 197 -0.21 -2.31 10.94
CA ARG A 197 0.19 -1.71 12.22
C ARG A 197 1.69 -1.42 12.23
N GLN A 198 2.19 -0.84 13.32
CA GLN A 198 3.52 -0.25 13.41
C GLN A 198 4.65 -1.18 12.95
N ASP A 199 4.63 -2.46 13.28
CA ASP A 199 5.66 -3.42 12.85
C ASP A 199 5.59 -3.72 11.35
N GLY A 200 4.38 -3.80 10.79
CA GLY A 200 4.17 -3.95 9.36
C GLY A 200 4.63 -2.72 8.59
N ILE A 201 4.36 -1.52 9.11
CA ILE A 201 4.85 -0.25 8.54
C ILE A 201 6.38 -0.21 8.55
N VAL A 202 7.02 -0.56 9.67
CA VAL A 202 8.48 -0.64 9.77
C VAL A 202 9.05 -1.60 8.73
N ALA A 203 8.51 -2.81 8.62
CA ALA A 203 8.96 -3.79 7.63
C ALA A 203 8.79 -3.27 6.19
N LEU A 204 7.62 -2.72 5.87
CA LEU A 204 7.30 -2.16 4.56
C LEU A 204 8.28 -1.03 4.17
N LEU A 205 8.50 -0.08 5.08
CA LEU A 205 9.35 1.09 4.87
C LEU A 205 10.83 0.70 4.77
N GLU A 206 11.36 0.05 5.81
CA GLU A 206 12.81 -0.19 5.94
C GLU A 206 13.31 -1.30 5.02
N LYS A 207 12.53 -2.38 4.84
CA LYS A 207 12.94 -3.53 4.03
C LYS A 207 12.49 -3.45 2.58
N GLY A 208 11.36 -2.79 2.30
CA GLY A 208 10.78 -2.70 0.96
C GLY A 208 11.02 -1.35 0.28
N LEU A 209 10.33 -0.32 0.75
CA LEU A 209 10.29 1.00 0.11
C LEU A 209 11.65 1.72 0.11
N SER A 210 12.55 1.42 1.04
CA SER A 210 13.95 1.88 1.00
C SER A 210 14.68 1.49 -0.30
N LYS A 211 14.18 0.48 -1.03
CA LYS A 211 14.74 0.01 -2.30
C LYS A 211 14.00 0.53 -3.54
N CYS A 212 13.11 1.51 -3.37
CA CYS A 212 12.30 2.08 -4.44
C CYS A 212 12.69 3.55 -4.72
N PRO A 213 13.85 3.84 -5.34
CA PRO A 213 14.33 5.21 -5.54
C PRO A 213 13.55 6.01 -6.60
N LYS A 214 12.65 5.36 -7.34
CA LYS A 214 11.78 5.96 -8.35
C LYS A 214 10.36 6.21 -7.84
N LEU A 215 10.14 6.08 -6.54
CA LEU A 215 8.82 6.29 -5.95
C LEU A 215 8.41 7.75 -6.12
N GLU A 216 7.27 7.96 -6.76
CA GLU A 216 6.66 9.26 -7.06
C GLU A 216 5.41 9.48 -6.19
N ILE A 217 4.62 8.43 -5.94
CA ILE A 217 3.40 8.50 -5.11
C ILE A 217 3.43 7.36 -4.09
N LEU A 218 3.33 7.72 -2.82
CA LEU A 218 3.12 6.80 -1.71
C LEU A 218 1.88 7.19 -0.93
N ASP A 219 0.89 6.31 -0.88
CA ASP A 219 -0.33 6.51 -0.11
C ASP A 219 -0.56 5.34 0.84
N LEU A 220 -0.37 5.59 2.13
CA LEU A 220 -0.56 4.65 3.23
C LEU A 220 -1.67 5.09 4.19
N GLN A 221 -2.58 5.96 3.75
CA GLN A 221 -3.69 6.48 4.55
C GLN A 221 -4.41 5.37 5.33
N ASP A 222 -4.80 5.67 6.58
CA ASP A 222 -5.58 4.77 7.45
C ASP A 222 -4.86 3.41 7.65
N ASN A 223 -3.62 3.51 8.11
CA ASN A 223 -2.83 2.41 8.67
C ASN A 223 -2.16 2.93 9.95
N THR A 224 -1.89 2.07 10.93
CA THR A 224 -1.39 2.52 12.24
C THR A 224 0.13 2.65 12.25
N PHE A 225 0.66 3.86 12.29
CA PHE A 225 2.10 4.14 12.37
C PHE A 225 2.58 4.16 13.82
N THR A 226 1.92 4.94 14.69
CA THR A 226 2.46 5.37 15.99
C THR A 226 3.82 6.05 15.88
N LYS A 227 4.44 6.38 17.01
CA LYS A 227 5.83 6.83 17.09
C LYS A 227 6.81 5.88 16.37
N LYS A 228 6.56 4.56 16.40
CA LYS A 228 7.46 3.55 15.85
C LYS A 228 7.50 3.58 14.32
N GLY A 229 6.33 3.61 13.68
CA GLY A 229 6.20 3.76 12.23
C GLY A 229 6.70 5.13 11.75
N ALA A 230 6.41 6.21 12.49
CA ALA A 230 6.92 7.54 12.19
C ALA A 230 8.46 7.56 12.16
N LYS A 231 9.12 7.00 13.18
CA LYS A 231 10.59 6.85 13.21
C LYS A 231 11.15 5.99 12.08
N ALA A 232 10.40 5.00 11.58
CA ALA A 232 10.84 4.24 10.41
C ALA A 232 10.81 5.11 9.14
N LEU A 233 9.78 5.95 8.98
CA LEU A 233 9.67 6.88 7.86
C LEU A 233 10.84 7.89 7.83
N THR A 234 11.23 8.43 8.98
CA THR A 234 12.36 9.39 9.07
C THR A 234 13.68 8.81 8.57
N LYS A 235 13.88 7.50 8.67
CA LYS A 235 15.09 6.81 8.18
C LYS A 235 15.10 6.61 6.66
N VAL A 236 13.93 6.57 6.01
CA VAL A 236 13.83 6.13 4.62
C VAL A 236 13.39 7.20 3.63
N TYR A 237 12.71 8.28 4.07
CA TYR A 237 12.13 9.26 3.14
C TYR A 237 13.18 9.87 2.17
N SER A 238 14.42 10.06 2.65
CA SER A 238 15.52 10.60 1.85
C SER A 238 16.00 9.69 0.71
N GLN A 239 15.46 8.47 0.62
CA GLN A 239 15.72 7.50 -0.45
C GLN A 239 14.74 7.66 -1.62
N TRP A 240 13.78 8.59 -1.54
CA TRP A 240 12.76 8.84 -2.56
C TRP A 240 12.92 10.25 -3.18
N PRO A 241 14.00 10.52 -3.93
CA PRO A 241 14.25 11.84 -4.51
C PRO A 241 13.20 12.23 -5.58
N GLU A 242 12.44 11.26 -6.07
CA GLU A 242 11.40 11.45 -7.08
C GLU A 242 10.00 11.63 -6.48
N LEU A 243 9.86 11.64 -5.15
CA LEU A 243 8.56 11.68 -4.48
C LEU A 243 7.84 13.00 -4.77
N VAL A 244 6.62 12.88 -5.27
CA VAL A 244 5.69 13.97 -5.60
C VAL A 244 4.54 14.04 -4.61
N GLU A 245 4.08 12.89 -4.12
CA GLU A 245 2.96 12.80 -3.19
C GLU A 245 3.24 11.81 -2.06
N LEU A 246 3.07 12.27 -0.82
CA LEU A 246 3.07 11.45 0.38
C LEU A 246 1.74 11.60 1.12
N GLY A 247 0.94 10.55 1.10
CA GLY A 247 -0.30 10.44 1.85
C GLY A 247 -0.14 9.52 3.05
N ILE A 248 -0.21 10.09 4.26
CA ILE A 248 -0.25 9.35 5.53
C ILE A 248 -1.29 9.95 6.47
N SER A 249 -2.42 10.42 5.94
CA SER A 249 -3.57 10.83 6.77
C SER A 249 -4.14 9.64 7.55
N ASP A 250 -4.76 9.90 8.69
CA ASP A 250 -5.39 8.89 9.55
C ASP A 250 -4.39 7.81 10.02
N CYS A 251 -3.11 8.16 10.19
CA CYS A 251 -2.06 7.19 10.49
C CYS A 251 -1.62 7.15 11.96
N LEU A 252 -2.19 8.00 12.82
CA LEU A 252 -1.87 8.08 14.25
C LEU A 252 -0.36 8.20 14.48
N LEU A 253 0.29 9.22 13.93
CA LEU A 253 1.74 9.42 14.09
C LEU A 253 2.14 9.65 15.55
N SER A 254 1.21 10.10 16.41
CA SER A 254 1.42 10.68 17.75
C SER A 254 2.19 12.00 17.72
N GLY A 255 2.00 12.85 18.73
CA GLY A 255 2.75 14.11 18.85
C GLY A 255 4.27 13.91 18.87
N LYS A 256 4.78 12.86 19.51
CA LYS A 256 6.23 12.54 19.50
C LYS A 256 6.71 12.08 18.12
N GLY A 257 5.87 11.34 17.37
CA GLY A 257 6.20 10.89 16.03
C GLY A 257 6.14 12.02 15.00
N SER A 258 5.21 12.96 15.14
CA SER A 258 5.10 14.12 14.27
C SER A 258 6.28 15.09 14.43
N VAL A 259 6.71 15.37 15.67
CA VAL A 259 7.95 16.14 15.94
C VAL A 259 9.13 15.48 15.26
N ALA A 260 9.31 14.16 15.45
CA ALA A 260 10.41 13.43 14.83
C ALA A 260 10.38 13.52 13.29
N LEU A 261 9.19 13.46 12.67
CA LEU A 261 9.04 13.62 11.23
C LEU A 261 9.39 15.05 10.78
N GLY A 262 8.86 16.07 11.44
CA GLY A 262 9.14 17.48 11.15
C GLY A 262 10.63 17.80 11.23
N GLU A 263 11.28 17.40 12.33
CA GLU A 263 12.74 17.58 12.50
C GLU A 263 13.54 16.84 11.43
N ALA A 264 13.15 15.60 11.11
CA ALA A 264 13.84 14.83 10.08
C ALA A 264 13.72 15.49 8.70
N LEU A 265 12.55 16.04 8.35
CA LEU A 265 12.34 16.77 7.10
C LEU A 265 13.09 18.10 7.10
N ARG A 266 13.18 18.82 8.23
CA ARG A 266 13.94 20.06 8.39
C ARG A 266 15.45 19.87 8.28
N ASP A 267 16.00 18.81 8.88
CA ASP A 267 17.45 18.66 9.03
C ASP A 267 18.09 17.71 8.02
N GLY A 268 17.30 16.86 7.38
CA GLY A 268 17.80 15.93 6.38
C GLY A 268 17.79 16.50 4.95
N LYS A 269 17.55 15.62 3.97
CA LYS A 269 17.67 15.98 2.56
C LYS A 269 16.40 16.66 2.06
N PRO A 270 16.51 17.76 1.27
CA PRO A 270 15.36 18.37 0.64
C PRO A 270 14.58 17.38 -0.25
N LEU A 271 13.25 17.48 -0.21
CA LEU A 271 12.37 16.78 -1.14
C LEU A 271 11.90 17.78 -2.21
N GLU A 272 12.77 18.01 -3.19
CA GLU A 272 12.62 19.04 -4.23
C GLU A 272 11.38 18.87 -5.11
N LYS A 273 10.80 17.66 -5.14
CA LYS A 273 9.67 17.30 -5.99
C LYS A 273 8.38 17.08 -5.22
N LEU A 274 8.40 17.10 -3.88
CA LEU A 274 7.21 16.83 -3.09
C LEU A 274 6.24 17.99 -3.23
N GLU A 275 5.13 17.74 -3.91
CA GLU A 275 4.07 18.72 -4.18
C GLU A 275 2.88 18.55 -3.24
N THR A 276 2.61 17.33 -2.79
CA THR A 276 1.45 17.02 -1.93
C THR A 276 1.89 16.26 -0.69
N LEU A 277 1.54 16.79 0.48
CA LEU A 277 1.79 16.17 1.78
C LEU A 277 0.48 16.11 2.58
N ARG A 278 -0.07 14.90 2.76
CA ARG A 278 -1.31 14.70 3.52
C ARG A 278 -1.04 14.09 4.88
N LEU A 279 -1.37 14.84 5.92
CA LEU A 279 -1.07 14.56 7.32
C LEU A 279 -2.29 14.74 8.23
N GLN A 280 -3.51 14.69 7.69
CA GLN A 280 -4.73 14.84 8.47
C GLN A 280 -4.86 13.74 9.53
N TYR A 281 -5.51 14.02 10.66
CA TYR A 281 -5.83 13.04 11.71
C TYR A 281 -4.62 12.18 12.17
N ASN A 282 -3.51 12.84 12.51
CA ASN A 282 -2.26 12.17 12.91
C ASN A 282 -1.82 12.47 14.35
N GLU A 283 -2.67 13.13 15.14
CA GLU A 283 -2.35 13.56 16.50
C GLU A 283 -1.11 14.49 16.54
N ILE A 284 -0.92 15.30 15.49
CA ILE A 284 0.16 16.29 15.43
C ILE A 284 -0.16 17.38 16.45
N ASN A 285 0.74 17.61 17.42
CA ASN A 285 0.64 18.71 18.38
C ASN A 285 1.34 19.98 17.85
N LEU A 286 1.27 21.08 18.61
CA LEU A 286 1.87 22.35 18.23
C LEU A 286 3.37 22.27 17.94
N ASP A 287 4.15 21.53 18.74
CA ASP A 287 5.58 21.32 18.49
C ASP A 287 5.84 20.62 17.14
N GLY A 288 5.02 19.63 16.81
CA GLY A 288 5.09 18.93 15.52
C GLY A 288 4.72 19.86 14.36
N ALA A 289 3.72 20.72 14.53
CA ALA A 289 3.34 21.72 13.53
C ALA A 289 4.44 22.76 13.29
N GLU A 290 5.09 23.26 14.34
CA GLU A 290 6.24 24.19 14.23
C GLU A 290 7.43 23.52 13.52
N ALA A 291 7.74 22.26 13.87
CA ALA A 291 8.80 21.51 13.18
C ALA A 291 8.48 21.29 11.68
N LEU A 292 7.21 21.04 11.34
CA LEU A 292 6.75 20.97 9.95
C LEU A 292 6.86 22.31 9.23
N TYR A 293 6.52 23.42 9.88
CA TYR A 293 6.70 24.76 9.34
C TYR A 293 8.17 25.04 8.99
N GLU A 294 9.11 24.73 9.90
CA GLU A 294 10.54 24.88 9.65
C GLU A 294 11.01 23.99 8.48
N ALA A 295 10.46 22.78 8.37
CA ALA A 295 10.74 21.89 7.25
C ALA A 295 10.20 22.44 5.92
N LEU A 296 8.99 23.02 5.92
CA LEU A 296 8.42 23.69 4.75
C LEU A 296 9.37 24.78 4.27
N GLU A 297 9.76 25.71 5.14
CA GLU A 297 10.62 26.83 4.80
C GLU A 297 11.95 26.40 4.18
N LYS A 298 12.59 25.37 4.77
CA LYS A 298 13.97 25.00 4.45
C LYS A 298 14.12 23.93 3.37
N ASN A 299 13.29 22.89 3.39
CA ASN A 299 13.56 21.64 2.68
C ASN A 299 12.39 21.12 1.81
N LEU A 300 11.22 21.76 1.83
CA LEU A 300 10.06 21.39 1.02
C LEU A 300 9.58 22.57 0.13
N PRO A 301 10.39 22.99 -0.85
CA PRO A 301 10.10 24.18 -1.65
C PRO A 301 8.93 24.02 -2.64
N ALA A 302 8.63 22.77 -3.03
CA ALA A 302 7.67 22.45 -4.09
C ALA A 302 6.24 22.17 -3.60
N ILE A 303 5.99 22.19 -2.28
CA ILE A 303 4.67 21.88 -1.71
C ILE A 303 3.62 22.85 -2.27
N LYS A 304 2.59 22.27 -2.89
CA LYS A 304 1.40 22.91 -3.43
C LYS A 304 0.17 22.62 -2.59
N LEU A 305 0.12 21.46 -1.94
CA LEU A 305 -0.98 21.06 -1.07
C LEU A 305 -0.42 20.44 0.21
N LEU A 306 -0.79 21.03 1.34
CA LEU A 306 -0.53 20.52 2.68
C LEU A 306 -1.88 20.30 3.36
N GLU A 307 -2.11 19.09 3.86
CA GLU A 307 -3.35 18.77 4.58
C GLU A 307 -3.03 18.46 6.05
N LEU A 308 -3.57 19.24 6.98
CA LEU A 308 -3.33 19.19 8.42
C LEU A 308 -4.63 19.12 9.26
N ASN A 309 -5.81 19.09 8.65
CA ASN A 309 -7.06 19.02 9.40
C ASN A 309 -7.12 17.83 10.39
N GLY A 310 -7.82 18.01 11.51
CA GLY A 310 -8.04 16.96 12.51
C GLY A 310 -6.82 16.62 13.37
N ASN A 311 -5.85 17.52 13.47
CA ASN A 311 -4.69 17.39 14.35
C ASN A 311 -4.89 18.13 15.69
N CYS A 312 -4.00 17.89 16.65
CA CYS A 312 -4.12 18.34 18.04
C CYS A 312 -3.54 19.75 18.26
N PHE A 313 -4.03 20.73 17.49
CA PHE A 313 -3.76 22.15 17.71
C PHE A 313 -4.96 22.98 17.20
N PRO A 314 -5.26 24.12 17.84
CA PRO A 314 -6.30 25.03 17.36
C PRO A 314 -6.01 25.60 15.97
N GLU A 315 -7.06 25.97 15.23
CA GLU A 315 -6.94 26.58 13.89
C GLU A 315 -6.33 27.99 13.91
N ASP A 316 -6.41 28.70 15.05
CA ASP A 316 -5.99 30.09 15.23
C ASP A 316 -4.57 30.25 15.78
N GLU A 317 -3.77 29.18 15.76
CA GLU A 317 -2.38 29.18 16.19
C GLU A 317 -1.46 29.98 15.26
N ASP A 318 -0.45 30.63 15.84
CA ASP A 318 0.54 31.45 15.11
C ASP A 318 1.22 30.67 13.97
N VAL A 319 1.43 29.36 14.15
CA VAL A 319 2.05 28.48 13.15
C VAL A 319 1.23 28.39 11.85
N ILE A 320 -0.10 28.42 11.94
CA ILE A 320 -0.99 28.37 10.78
C ILE A 320 -0.90 29.66 9.97
N GLU A 321 -0.83 30.80 10.66
CA GLU A 321 -0.61 32.10 10.02
C GLU A 321 0.78 32.14 9.33
N LYS A 322 1.82 31.57 9.95
CA LYS A 322 3.15 31.46 9.34
C LYS A 322 3.14 30.60 8.07
N ILE A 323 2.47 29.44 8.09
CA ILE A 323 2.34 28.55 6.92
C ILE A 323 1.61 29.29 5.77
N THR A 324 0.50 29.95 6.08
CA THR A 324 -0.28 30.72 5.09
C THR A 324 0.56 31.83 4.46
N LYS A 325 1.25 32.63 5.29
CA LYS A 325 2.17 33.68 4.82
C LYS A 325 3.31 33.12 3.98
N LEU A 326 3.85 31.94 4.34
CA LEU A 326 4.89 31.27 3.57
C LEU A 326 4.37 30.91 2.16
N PHE A 327 3.19 30.32 2.04
CA PHE A 327 2.59 29.99 0.74
C PHE A 327 2.26 31.24 -0.09
N ASP A 328 1.72 32.29 0.53
CA ASP A 328 1.52 33.58 -0.13
C ASP A 328 2.83 34.16 -0.68
N SER A 329 3.91 34.09 0.11
CA SER A 329 5.24 34.59 -0.29
C SER A 329 5.86 33.79 -1.44
N ARG A 330 5.55 32.49 -1.53
CA ARG A 330 5.96 31.61 -2.63
C ARG A 330 5.16 31.87 -3.90
N GLY A 331 3.92 32.34 -3.76
CA GLY A 331 2.95 32.44 -4.85
C GLY A 331 2.34 31.08 -5.23
N HIS A 332 2.54 30.05 -4.41
CA HIS A 332 1.97 28.71 -4.52
C HIS A 332 1.97 28.03 -3.15
N GLY A 333 1.14 26.99 -3.03
CA GLY A 333 0.89 26.32 -1.74
C GLY A 333 -0.53 26.62 -1.26
N GLU A 334 -1.18 25.59 -0.76
CA GLU A 334 -2.52 25.62 -0.19
C GLU A 334 -2.51 24.75 1.06
N LEU A 335 -3.11 25.27 2.12
CA LEU A 335 -3.42 24.54 3.34
C LEU A 335 -4.91 24.19 3.29
N ASP A 336 -5.27 22.97 3.69
CA ASP A 336 -6.67 22.57 3.81
C ASP A 336 -7.42 23.39 4.88
N GLU A 337 -8.75 23.41 4.78
CA GLU A 337 -9.60 24.00 5.81
C GLU A 337 -9.44 23.18 7.10
N LEU A 338 -9.07 23.85 8.19
CA LEU A 338 -8.98 23.25 9.52
C LEU A 338 -10.35 23.36 10.18
N ASP A 339 -10.80 22.29 10.81
CA ASP A 339 -12.00 22.30 11.62
C ASP A 339 -11.68 22.82 13.04
N GLU A 340 -12.60 23.60 13.63
CA GLU A 340 -12.53 23.98 15.05
C GLU A 340 -12.48 22.70 15.91
N MET A 341 -11.43 22.52 16.71
CA MET A 341 -11.38 21.40 17.66
C MET A 341 -12.52 21.55 18.67
N GLU A 342 -13.44 20.58 18.72
CA GLU A 342 -14.39 20.48 19.84
C GLU A 342 -13.57 20.23 21.12
N GLU A 343 -13.72 21.11 22.13
CA GLU A 343 -13.16 20.86 23.45
C GLU A 343 -13.65 19.48 23.92
N PRO A 344 -12.76 18.53 24.27
CA PRO A 344 -13.21 17.25 24.77
C PRO A 344 -14.08 17.51 26.01
N ASP A 345 -15.35 17.10 25.94
CA ASP A 345 -16.26 17.14 27.08
C ASP A 345 -15.53 16.51 28.26
N SER A 346 -15.38 17.28 29.33
CA SER A 346 -14.60 16.95 30.52
C SER A 346 -15.29 15.88 31.39
N GLU A 347 -15.78 14.82 30.78
CA GLU A 347 -16.27 13.62 31.46
C GLU A 347 -15.17 12.55 31.35
N GLU A 348 -14.50 12.38 32.48
CA GLU A 348 -13.44 11.41 32.80
C GLU A 348 -13.58 10.05 32.09
N ASP A 349 -12.55 9.67 31.33
CA ASP A 349 -12.06 8.29 31.29
C ASP A 349 -10.54 8.36 31.43
N GLU A 350 -10.06 8.35 32.68
CA GLU A 350 -8.70 7.95 33.02
C GLU A 350 -8.53 6.47 32.65
N ASP A 351 -8.24 6.17 31.38
CA ASP A 351 -7.60 4.91 31.01
C ASP A 351 -6.15 5.19 30.64
N ASP A 352 -5.34 5.12 31.69
CA ASP A 352 -3.88 5.11 31.70
C ASP A 352 -3.39 3.89 30.91
N SER A 353 -2.94 4.11 29.67
CA SER A 353 -2.08 3.17 28.96
C SER A 353 -0.87 3.90 28.37
N ASP A 354 -0.15 4.62 29.22
CA ASP A 354 1.28 4.85 29.01
C ASP A 354 2.01 3.50 29.21
N GLU A 355 2.08 2.67 28.15
CA GLU A 355 3.18 1.72 28.06
C GLU A 355 4.46 2.52 27.78
N GLU A 356 5.07 3.01 28.86
CA GLU A 356 6.48 3.37 28.88
C GLU A 356 7.30 2.11 28.60
N GLU A 357 7.65 1.86 27.32
CA GLU A 357 8.84 1.06 27.02
C GLU A 357 10.06 1.90 27.44
N GLU A 358 10.50 1.71 28.68
CA GLU A 358 11.84 2.09 29.13
C GLU A 358 12.87 1.34 28.26
N ASP A 359 13.61 2.10 27.44
CA ASP A 359 14.82 1.66 26.78
C ASP A 359 15.87 1.29 27.86
N GLU A 360 15.92 0.04 28.32
CA GLU A 360 17.07 -0.44 29.09
C GLU A 360 18.30 -0.56 28.19
N GLU A 361 19.26 0.36 28.40
CA GLU A 361 20.61 0.29 27.86
C GLU A 361 21.31 -1.02 28.26
N ASP A 362 21.59 -1.85 27.27
CA ASP A 362 22.41 -3.06 27.37
C ASP A 362 23.85 -2.70 27.79
N LYS A 363 24.11 -2.72 29.11
CA LYS A 363 25.46 -2.83 29.65
C LYS A 363 25.87 -4.29 29.64
N SER A 364 26.60 -4.65 28.59
CA SER A 364 27.29 -5.92 28.47
C SER A 364 28.24 -6.17 29.66
N GLU A 365 27.82 -6.95 30.65
CA GLU A 365 28.72 -7.62 31.59
C GLU A 365 29.15 -8.97 30.99
N LYS A 366 30.44 -9.08 30.70
CA LYS A 366 31.10 -10.34 30.34
C LYS A 366 30.84 -11.39 31.41
N LYS A 367 30.16 -12.48 31.06
CA LYS A 367 30.23 -13.74 31.81
C LYS A 367 30.94 -14.79 30.95
N ASP A 368 32.08 -15.23 31.49
CA ASP A 368 32.91 -16.31 30.99
C ASP A 368 32.10 -17.60 30.82
N ASP A 369 32.24 -18.17 29.63
CA ASP A 369 31.70 -19.46 29.22
C ASP A 369 32.45 -20.58 29.96
N LYS A 370 31.77 -21.26 30.89
CA LYS A 370 32.27 -22.51 31.49
C LYS A 370 31.74 -23.68 30.69
N THR A 371 32.65 -24.44 30.12
CA THR A 371 32.39 -25.61 29.28
C THR A 371 31.77 -26.77 30.07
N VAL A 372 31.01 -27.60 29.34
CA VAL A 372 30.15 -28.71 29.80
C VAL A 372 30.89 -29.81 30.60
N ASP A 373 32.22 -29.80 30.65
CA ASP A 373 33.02 -30.72 31.48
C ASP A 373 33.05 -30.33 32.98
N ASP A 374 32.77 -29.07 33.35
CA ASP A 374 32.79 -28.63 34.76
C ASP A 374 31.54 -29.05 35.56
N LEU A 375 30.48 -29.52 34.88
CA LEU A 375 29.21 -29.95 35.49
C LEU A 375 29.19 -31.43 35.89
N ALA A 376 30.17 -32.23 35.46
CA ALA A 376 30.27 -33.65 35.81
C ALA A 376 30.92 -33.89 37.20
N ASP A 377 31.83 -33.01 37.62
CA ASP A 377 32.56 -33.16 38.89
C ASP A 377 31.80 -32.65 40.14
N GLU A 378 30.73 -31.86 39.97
CA GLU A 378 29.87 -31.42 41.08
C GLU A 378 28.74 -32.40 41.43
N LEU A 379 28.42 -33.36 40.56
CA LEU A 379 27.40 -34.37 40.81
C LEU A 379 27.93 -35.59 41.59
N GLU A 380 29.24 -35.90 41.51
CA GLU A 380 29.83 -37.00 42.29
C GLU A 380 30.17 -36.62 43.76
N LYS A 381 30.23 -35.33 44.10
CA LYS A 381 30.49 -34.87 45.48
C LYS A 381 29.25 -34.71 46.37
N LYS A 382 28.04 -34.84 45.82
CA LYS A 382 26.78 -34.76 46.58
C LYS A 382 26.11 -36.11 46.86
N ALA A 383 26.73 -37.23 46.49
CA ALA A 383 26.22 -38.59 46.75
C ALA A 383 26.80 -39.27 48.02
N HIS A 384 27.60 -38.57 48.84
CA HIS A 384 28.23 -39.13 50.04
C HIS A 384 28.11 -38.23 51.28
N ILE A 385 26.92 -37.70 51.58
CA ILE A 385 26.54 -37.33 52.96
C ILE A 385 25.04 -37.61 53.14
N ASN A 386 24.76 -38.54 54.07
CA ASN A 386 23.50 -39.09 54.58
C ASN A 386 22.86 -40.27 53.83
#